data_AF-H5XWR9-F1
#
_entry.id   AF-H5XWR9-F1
#
_cell.length_a   1.000
_cell.length_b   1.000
_cell.length_c   1.000
_cell.angle_alpha   90.00
_cell.angle_beta   90.00
_cell.angle_gamma   90.00
#
_symmetry.space_group_name_H-M   'P 1'
#
loop_
_entity.id
_entity.type
_entity.pdbx_description
1 polymer ?
#
loop_
_entity_poly.entity_id
_entity_poly.type
_entity_poly.pdbx_seq_one_letter_code
_entity_poly.pdbx_strand_id
1 'polypeptide(L)' 'MKAMPFHPPTDYYCQGLAPLDEEICSLLAKRKELSNENPGFPDPDLISQWSRTFGLKEDWLRRVFAYLQRVKELNLNP' A
#
# COMPACT_ATOMS: atom_id res chain seq x y z
N MET A 1 10.76 -0.79 -22.89
CA MET A 1 12.00 -0.62 -22.10
C MET A 1 12.16 -1.88 -21.26
N LYS A 2 13.34 -2.52 -21.24
CA LYS A 2 13.59 -3.63 -20.30
C LYS A 2 13.54 -3.05 -18.88
N ALA A 3 12.70 -3.61 -18.01
CA ALA A 3 12.68 -3.20 -16.61
C ALA A 3 14.06 -3.43 -16.03
N MET A 4 14.67 -2.39 -15.43
CA MET A 4 15.83 -2.61 -14.60
C MET A 4 15.41 -3.51 -13.43
N PRO A 5 16.21 -4.51 -13.04
CA PRO A 5 15.89 -5.31 -11.87
C PRO A 5 15.73 -4.38 -10.66
N PHE A 6 14.66 -4.55 -9.90
CA PHE A 6 14.53 -3.84 -8.64
C PHE A 6 15.63 -4.33 -7.70
N HIS A 7 16.51 -3.41 -7.32
CA HIS A 7 17.49 -3.67 -6.27
C HIS A 7 16.97 -2.98 -5.01
N PRO A 8 16.72 -3.72 -3.92
CA PRO A 8 16.29 -3.09 -2.69
C PRO A 8 17.37 -2.10 -2.22
N PRO A 9 16.97 -0.99 -1.58
CA PRO A 9 17.90 0.05 -1.13
C PRO A 9 18.81 -0.40 0.03
N THR A 10 18.58 -1.61 0.56
CA THR A 10 19.32 -2.23 1.67
C THR A 10 19.20 -3.75 1.59
N ASP A 11 20.23 -4.45 2.06
CA ASP A 11 20.23 -5.91 2.23
C ASP A 11 19.61 -6.34 3.57
N TYR A 12 19.26 -5.37 4.43
CA TYR A 12 18.65 -5.63 5.73
C TYR A 12 17.13 -5.66 5.65
N TYR A 13 16.55 -6.80 6.02
CA TYR A 13 15.12 -6.96 6.31
C TYR A 13 14.94 -7.51 7.72
N CYS A 14 14.07 -6.89 8.51
CA CYS A 14 13.73 -7.39 9.85
C CYS A 14 12.79 -8.59 9.70
N GLN A 15 13.35 -9.80 9.79
CA GLN A 15 12.63 -11.06 9.56
C GLN A 15 11.39 -11.23 10.47
N GLY A 16 11.38 -10.59 11.65
CA GLY A 16 10.22 -10.61 12.54
C GLY A 16 8.98 -9.90 11.98
N LEU A 17 9.13 -9.09 10.93
CA LEU A 17 8.02 -8.44 10.24
C LEU A 17 7.32 -9.35 9.21
N ALA A 18 7.92 -10.48 8.84
CA ALA A 18 7.39 -11.34 7.76
C ALA A 18 5.93 -11.74 7.94
N PRO A 19 5.46 -12.17 9.14
CA PRO A 19 4.05 -12.50 9.33
C PRO A 19 3.12 -11.29 9.14
N LEU A 20 3.53 -10.11 9.62
CA LEU A 20 2.76 -8.87 9.48
C LEU A 20 2.70 -8.40 8.02
N ASP A 21 3.83 -8.50 7.30
CA ASP A 21 3.90 -8.12 5.89
C ASP A 21 3.05 -9.05 5.01
N GLU A 22 2.95 -10.33 5.36
CA GLU A 22 2.01 -11.27 4.73
C GLU A 22 0.55 -10.86 4.98
N GLU A 23 0.20 -10.48 6.21
CA GLU A 23 -1.14 -9.95 6.53
C GLU A 23 -1.47 -8.67 5.73
N ILE A 24 -0.50 -7.76 5.61
CA ILE A 24 -0.64 -6.56 4.77
C ILE A 24 -0.91 -6.95 3.32
N CYS A 25 -0.19 -7.92 2.77
CA CYS A 25 -0.41 -8.40 1.39
C CYS A 25 -1.82 -8.99 1.21
N SER A 26 -2.31 -9.77 2.17
CA SER A 26 -3.68 -10.32 2.17
C SER A 26 -4.74 -9.21 2.18
N LEU A 27 -4.57 -8.17 3.01
CA LEU A 27 -5.46 -7.02 3.06
C LEU A 27 -5.45 -6.21 1.76
N LEU A 28 -4.29 -6.07 1.12
CA LEU A 28 -4.16 -5.42 -0.19
C LEU A 28 -4.88 -6.20 -1.30
N ALA A 29 -4.76 -7.53 -1.31
CA ALA A 29 -5.47 -8.39 -2.24
C ALA A 29 -7.00 -8.25 -2.07
N LYS A 30 -7.48 -8.31 -0.82
CA LYS A 30 -8.90 -8.10 -0.49
C LYS A 30 -9.39 -6.71 -0.90
N ARG A 31 -8.61 -5.66 -0.67
CA ARG A 31 -8.95 -4.30 -1.12
C ARG A 31 -9.07 -4.23 -2.64
N LYS A 32 -8.17 -4.87 -3.38
CA LYS A 32 -8.21 -4.94 -4.85
C LYS A 32 -9.50 -5.59 -5.33
N GLU A 33 -9.86 -6.74 -4.77
CA GLU A 33 -11.10 -7.46 -5.08
C GLU A 33 -12.35 -6.63 -4.81
N LEU A 34 -12.47 -6.05 -3.60
CA LEU A 34 -13.62 -5.24 -3.21
C LEU A 34 -13.76 -3.94 -4.03
N SER A 35 -12.63 -3.37 -4.47
CA SER A 35 -12.66 -2.12 -5.23
C SER A 35 -13.21 -2.25 -6.65
N ASN A 36 -13.24 -3.47 -7.21
CA ASN A 36 -13.74 -3.73 -8.56
C ASN A 36 -13.26 -2.71 -9.61
N GLU A 37 -11.94 -2.55 -9.74
CA GLU A 37 -11.25 -1.57 -10.61
C GLU A 37 -11.49 -0.08 -10.29
N ASN A 38 -12.20 0.22 -9.20
CA ASN A 38 -12.48 1.57 -8.73
C ASN A 38 -12.08 1.77 -7.25
N PRO A 39 -10.77 1.82 -6.94
CA PRO A 39 -10.26 1.87 -5.57
C PRO A 39 -10.57 3.17 -4.82
N GLY A 40 -11.03 4.22 -5.52
CA GLY A 40 -11.30 5.53 -4.93
C GLY A 40 -10.11 6.10 -4.13
N PHE A 41 -10.41 7.11 -3.32
CA PHE A 41 -9.48 7.66 -2.33
C PHE A 41 -10.27 7.92 -1.04
N PRO A 42 -9.73 7.60 0.15
CA PRO A 42 -10.45 7.84 1.40
C PRO A 42 -10.72 9.33 1.65
N ASP A 43 -11.86 9.63 2.26
CA ASP A 43 -12.20 11.00 2.65
C ASP A 43 -11.15 11.58 3.64
N PRO A 44 -10.81 12.88 3.56
CA PRO A 44 -9.91 13.52 4.50
C PRO A 44 -10.23 13.26 5.98
N ASP A 45 -11.51 13.24 6.37
CA ASP A 45 -11.92 13.03 7.76
C ASP A 45 -11.58 11.61 8.25
N LEU A 46 -11.71 10.61 7.37
CA LEU A 46 -11.30 9.24 7.64
C LEU A 46 -9.79 9.14 7.83
N ILE A 47 -9.00 9.81 6.99
CA ILE A 47 -7.54 9.82 7.10
C ILE A 47 -7.12 10.48 8.42
N SER A 48 -7.70 11.62 8.78
CA SER A 48 -7.43 12.30 10.04
C SER A 48 -7.83 11.44 11.24
N GLN A 49 -8.94 10.70 11.15
CA GLN A 49 -9.34 9.74 12.19
C GLN A 49 -8.30 8.63 12.36
N TRP A 50 -7.94 7.93 11.28
CA TRP A 50 -6.96 6.83 11.34
C TRP A 50 -5.57 7.32 11.78
N SER A 51 -5.16 8.51 11.36
CA SER A 51 -3.93 9.15 11.82
C SER A 51 -3.89 9.22 13.35
N ARG A 52 -4.96 9.71 13.98
CA ARG A 52 -5.06 9.79 15.45
C ARG A 52 -5.15 8.41 16.10
N THR A 53 -5.97 7.51 15.55
CA THR A 53 -6.21 6.18 16.14
C THR A 53 -4.94 5.33 16.16
N PHE A 54 -4.13 5.38 15.10
CA PHE A 54 -2.94 4.54 14.95
C PHE A 54 -1.63 5.28 15.23
N GLY A 55 -1.68 6.57 15.59
CA GLY A 55 -0.49 7.38 15.83
C GLY A 55 0.36 7.62 14.56
N LEU A 56 -0.27 7.62 13.39
CA LEU A 56 0.40 7.74 12.08
C LEU A 56 0.31 9.16 11.57
N LYS A 57 1.32 9.62 10.81
CA LYS A 57 1.25 10.94 10.20
C LYS A 57 0.22 10.97 9.06
N GLU A 58 -0.61 12.00 9.05
CA GLU A 58 -1.70 12.13 8.08
C GLU A 58 -1.18 12.24 6.64
N ASP A 59 -0.10 13.00 6.43
CA ASP A 59 0.55 13.16 5.12
C ASP A 59 1.12 11.84 4.59
N TRP A 60 1.67 11.01 5.48
CA TRP A 60 2.15 9.68 5.15
C TRP A 60 0.99 8.76 4.74
N LEU A 61 -0.12 8.75 5.49
CA LEU A 61 -1.33 7.99 5.13
C LEU A 61 -1.89 8.43 3.76
N ARG A 62 -1.95 9.74 3.49
CA ARG A 62 -2.38 10.27 2.18
C ARG A 62 -1.54 9.71 1.05
N ARG A 63 -0.22 9.62 1.22
CA ARG A 63 0.70 9.05 0.21
C ARG A 63 0.45 7.56 0.02
N VAL A 64 0.31 6.80 1.11
CA VAL A 64 0.00 5.35 1.04
C VAL A 64 -1.28 5.14 0.23
N PHE A 65 -2.38 5.82 0.56
CA PHE A 65 -3.63 5.65 -0.17
C PHE A 65 -3.57 6.18 -1.61
N ALA A 66 -2.75 7.18 -1.91
CA ALA A 66 -2.53 7.63 -3.29
C ALA A 66 -1.84 6.54 -4.14
N TYR A 67 -0.89 5.78 -3.57
CA TYR A 67 -0.32 4.62 -4.26
C TYR A 67 -1.35 3.51 -4.46
N LEU A 68 -2.19 3.26 -3.45
CA LEU A 68 -3.26 2.25 -3.51
C LEU A 68 -4.42 2.62 -4.47
N GLN A 69 -4.58 3.89 -4.79
CA GLN A 69 -5.51 4.36 -5.82
C GLN A 69 -4.99 4.06 -7.24
N ARG A 70 -3.67 4.15 -7.47
CA ARG A 70 -3.03 4.02 -8.79
C ARG A 70 -2.84 2.58 -9.27
N VAL A 71 -3.38 1.59 -8.56
CA VAL A 71 -3.16 0.15 -8.81
C VAL A 71 -3.68 -0.34 -10.19
N LYS A 72 -4.28 0.53 -11.03
CA LYS A 72 -4.47 0.23 -12.46
C LYS A 72 -3.17 0.02 -13.24
N GLU A 73 -2.02 0.55 -12.78
CA GLU A 73 -0.77 0.55 -13.57
C GLU A 73 0.29 -0.47 -13.12
N LEU A 74 0.10 -1.16 -11.99
CA LEU A 74 1.08 -2.14 -11.48
C LEU A 74 0.75 -3.59 -11.83
N ASN A 75 -0.14 -3.82 -12.81
CA ASN A 75 -0.14 -5.09 -13.56
C ASN A 75 1.14 -5.14 -14.43
N LEU A 76 2.31 -5.14 -13.80
CA LEU A 76 3.56 -5.56 -14.40
C LEU A 76 3.50 -7.08 -14.50
N ASN A 77 2.79 -7.53 -15.53
CA ASN A 77 2.90 -8.89 -16.06
C ASN A 77 4.16 -8.97 -16.95
N PRO A 78 4.73 -10.17 -17.14
CA PRO A 78 4.02 -11.31 -17.72
C PRO A 78 3.29 -12.21 -16.74
#